data_AF-A0A6P0X4A5-F1
#
_entry.id   AF-A0A6P0X4A5-F1
#
_cell.length_a   1.000
_cell.length_b   1.000
_cell.length_c   1.000
_cell.angle_alpha   90.00
_cell.angle_beta   90.00
_cell.angle_gamma   90.00
#
_symmetry.space_group_name_H-M   'P 1'
#
loop_
_entity.id
_entity.type
_entity.pdbx_description
1 polymer ?
#
loop_
_entity_poly.entity_id
_entity_poly.type
_entity_poly.pdbx_seq_one_letter_code
_entity_poly.pdbx_strand_id
1 'polypeptide(L)'
;PIQVLSPGCFQESDSPQVQYFQPSFQPSNRQLSDFLPHLKNTLVGAIQRRTQTDLPLGVIYSGGLDSSIVLSQAIKFHSNVTAFTVGCQSSEDFAISQRFCQDYGIPQVVISLKPQNFSLQDIKQAIQLSELNEYGDLINAAISIKLFQRIRDNGIKVVLSGDGSDELFGGYEMYGLNLSQPEQEQLFLHKLMNLHRTELQRVDRCGMAFGVETRVPFLAKDVIELALATPKAWKIKDGQEKWCLRQAFKDELPSYILQRSKNPLSHSSGLHEGVRRYKWFFRQYYDAENYGLHANLKKDFSDALVESGYQIERAIQIAGSSQDYSRSYLLLEGIKATVRTMLLKG
;
A
#
# COMPACT_ATOMS: atom_id res chain seq x y z
N PRO A 1 -1.12 -21.02 -21.15
CA PRO A 1 -0.97 -19.65 -20.62
C PRO A 1 -1.36 -19.69 -19.13
N ILE A 2 -0.57 -19.08 -18.25
CA ILE A 2 -0.89 -19.01 -16.81
C ILE A 2 -1.95 -17.92 -16.62
N GLN A 3 -3.09 -18.27 -16.04
CA GLN A 3 -4.20 -17.35 -15.79
C GLN A 3 -4.43 -17.17 -14.29
N VAL A 4 -4.50 -15.92 -13.85
CA VAL A 4 -4.90 -15.57 -12.49
C VAL A 4 -6.42 -15.66 -12.37
N LEU A 5 -6.92 -16.25 -11.28
CA LEU A 5 -8.34 -16.21 -10.94
C LEU A 5 -8.72 -14.77 -10.56
N SER A 6 -9.75 -14.22 -11.21
CA SER A 6 -10.16 -12.84 -10.97
C SER A 6 -10.65 -12.67 -9.52
N PRO A 7 -10.32 -11.56 -8.84
CA PRO A 7 -10.85 -11.28 -7.50
C PRO A 7 -12.38 -11.26 -7.51
N GLY A 8 -13.00 -11.85 -6.48
CA GLY A 8 -14.46 -11.92 -6.37
C GLY A 8 -15.10 -12.93 -7.33
N CYS A 9 -14.31 -13.85 -7.89
CA CYS A 9 -14.79 -14.95 -8.72
C CYS A 9 -14.45 -16.32 -8.12
N PHE A 10 -15.24 -17.34 -8.44
CA PHE A 10 -14.90 -18.75 -8.26
C PHE A 10 -14.95 -19.47 -9.61
N GLN A 11 -14.31 -20.64 -9.69
CA GLN A 11 -14.32 -21.46 -10.90
C GLN A 11 -14.48 -22.94 -10.51
N GLU A 12 -15.47 -23.61 -11.09
CA GLU A 12 -15.69 -25.04 -10.89
C GLU A 12 -15.09 -25.83 -12.06
N SER A 13 -13.96 -26.51 -11.81
CA SER A 13 -13.25 -27.30 -12.83
C SER A 13 -12.97 -26.47 -14.11
N ASP A 14 -13.32 -27.00 -15.27
CA ASP A 14 -13.15 -26.34 -16.58
C ASP A 14 -14.30 -25.37 -16.93
N SER A 15 -15.20 -25.06 -15.99
CA SER A 15 -16.28 -24.10 -16.20
C SER A 15 -15.74 -22.66 -16.30
N PRO A 16 -16.46 -21.74 -16.96
CA PRO A 16 -16.13 -20.32 -16.90
C PRO A 16 -16.13 -19.78 -15.45
N GLN A 17 -15.32 -18.74 -15.20
CA GLN A 17 -15.32 -18.06 -13.90
C GLN A 17 -16.70 -17.42 -13.63
N VAL A 18 -17.22 -17.61 -12.42
CA VAL A 18 -18.47 -17.00 -11.95
C VAL A 18 -18.13 -15.90 -10.95
N GLN A 19 -18.54 -14.67 -11.26
CA GLN A 19 -18.36 -13.53 -10.36
C GLN A 19 -19.44 -13.52 -9.28
N TYR A 20 -19.02 -13.54 -8.02
CA TYR A 20 -19.92 -13.46 -6.85
C TYR A 20 -19.82 -12.10 -6.13
N PHE A 21 -18.77 -11.33 -6.40
CA PHE A 21 -18.59 -10.01 -5.81
C PHE A 21 -17.97 -9.03 -6.81
N GLN A 22 -18.55 -7.84 -6.88
CA GLN A 22 -17.99 -6.69 -7.59
C GLN A 22 -18.20 -5.44 -6.74
N PRO A 23 -17.16 -4.67 -6.43
CA PRO A 23 -17.34 -3.38 -5.79
C PRO A 23 -18.12 -2.45 -6.73
N SER A 24 -19.15 -1.80 -6.19
CA SER A 24 -19.93 -0.79 -6.90
C SER A 24 -20.22 0.39 -5.98
N PHE A 25 -20.24 1.59 -6.55
CA PHE A 25 -20.60 2.79 -5.81
C PHE A 25 -22.10 2.78 -5.48
N GLN A 26 -22.41 2.93 -4.19
CA GLN A 26 -23.78 3.03 -3.69
C GLN A 26 -23.84 4.21 -2.71
N PRO A 27 -23.98 5.45 -3.21
CA PRO A 27 -23.90 6.64 -2.37
C PRO A 27 -24.86 6.59 -1.18
N SER A 28 -24.33 6.88 0.00
CA SER A 28 -25.13 6.94 1.23
C SER A 28 -25.91 8.24 1.32
N ASN A 29 -27.18 8.16 1.73
CA ASN A 29 -28.00 9.33 2.09
C ASN A 29 -27.81 9.79 3.55
N ARG A 30 -26.88 9.16 4.30
CA ARG A 30 -26.63 9.53 5.70
C ARG A 30 -26.09 10.95 5.80
N GLN A 31 -26.40 11.64 6.89
CA GLN A 31 -25.74 12.89 7.22
C GLN A 31 -24.33 12.63 7.76
N LEU A 32 -23.45 13.62 7.64
CA LEU A 32 -22.06 13.51 8.08
C LEU A 32 -21.94 13.16 9.58
N SER A 33 -22.82 13.73 10.41
CA SER A 33 -22.87 13.48 11.86
C SER A 33 -23.08 12.01 12.22
N ASP A 34 -23.86 11.29 11.41
CA ASP A 34 -24.15 9.87 11.62
C ASP A 34 -23.12 8.99 10.89
N PHE A 35 -22.58 9.50 9.79
CA PHE A 35 -21.61 8.79 8.98
C PHE A 35 -20.27 8.59 9.70
N LEU A 36 -19.72 9.63 10.35
CA LEU A 36 -18.40 9.54 10.98
C LEU A 36 -18.33 8.51 12.12
N PRO A 37 -19.29 8.46 13.08
CA PRO A 37 -19.33 7.41 14.09
C PRO A 37 -19.53 6.03 13.49
N HIS A 38 -20.35 5.90 12.44
CA HIS A 38 -20.57 4.62 11.77
C HIS A 38 -19.30 4.13 11.06
N LEU A 39 -18.56 5.01 10.38
CA LEU A 39 -17.25 4.72 9.80
C LEU A 39 -16.25 4.26 10.84
N LYS A 40 -16.14 5.01 11.94
CA LYS A 40 -15.28 4.65 13.06
C LYS A 40 -15.62 3.25 13.58
N ASN A 41 -16.87 3.00 13.94
CA ASN A 41 -17.31 1.74 14.52
C ASN A 41 -17.11 0.55 13.57
N THR A 42 -17.36 0.75 12.28
CA THR A 42 -17.15 -0.28 11.25
C THR A 42 -15.67 -0.63 11.13
N LEU A 43 -14.80 0.37 11.06
CA LEU A 43 -13.35 0.14 10.97
C LEU A 43 -12.78 -0.45 12.26
N VAL A 44 -13.22 0.03 13.43
CA VAL A 44 -12.84 -0.54 14.74
C VAL A 44 -13.25 -2.01 14.82
N GLY A 45 -14.48 -2.36 14.43
CA GLY A 45 -14.93 -3.75 14.37
C GLY A 45 -14.12 -4.60 13.39
N ALA A 46 -13.75 -4.05 12.23
CA ALA A 46 -12.89 -4.72 11.26
C ALA A 46 -11.48 -4.99 11.79
N ILE A 47 -10.92 -4.07 12.60
CA ILE A 47 -9.63 -4.23 13.27
C ILE A 47 -9.75 -5.27 14.39
N GLN A 48 -10.76 -5.16 15.25
CA GLN A 48 -11.02 -6.10 16.35
C GLN A 48 -11.13 -7.55 15.85
N ARG A 49 -11.86 -7.79 14.75
CA ARG A 49 -11.94 -9.15 14.16
C ARG A 49 -10.57 -9.69 13.73
N ARG A 50 -9.67 -8.81 13.29
CA ARG A 50 -8.32 -9.18 12.81
C ARG A 50 -7.27 -9.24 13.91
N THR A 51 -7.56 -8.74 15.11
CA THR A 51 -6.70 -8.94 16.28
C THR A 51 -6.95 -10.27 16.99
N GLN A 52 -7.97 -11.05 16.57
CA GLN A 52 -8.27 -12.36 17.15
C GLN A 52 -7.19 -13.38 16.78
N THR A 53 -6.29 -13.64 17.73
CA THR A 53 -5.26 -14.68 17.69
C THR A 53 -4.69 -14.86 19.10
N ASP A 54 -4.19 -16.06 19.41
CA ASP A 54 -3.45 -16.31 20.66
C ASP A 54 -1.93 -16.03 20.50
N LEU A 55 -1.50 -15.66 19.29
CA LEU A 55 -0.10 -15.38 18.97
C LEU A 55 0.25 -13.91 19.23
N PRO A 56 1.53 -13.59 19.52
CA PRO A 56 1.99 -12.20 19.49
C PRO A 56 1.66 -11.53 18.15
N LEU A 57 1.13 -10.31 18.22
CA LEU A 57 0.62 -9.57 17.08
C LEU A 57 1.60 -8.47 16.68
N GLY A 58 1.96 -8.40 15.40
CA GLY A 58 2.68 -7.26 14.86
C GLY A 58 1.74 -6.23 14.23
N VAL A 59 2.18 -4.97 14.17
CA VAL A 59 1.55 -3.95 13.31
C VAL A 59 2.63 -3.30 12.46
N ILE A 60 2.49 -3.32 11.15
CA ILE A 60 3.38 -2.56 10.25
C ILE A 60 3.05 -1.08 10.43
N TYR A 61 3.98 -0.34 11.03
CA TYR A 61 3.74 1.01 11.51
C TYR A 61 4.68 2.03 10.87
N SER A 62 4.11 2.95 10.08
CA SER A 62 4.85 3.99 9.35
C SER A 62 4.82 5.37 10.01
N GLY A 63 4.08 5.52 11.11
CA GLY A 63 3.76 6.84 11.66
C GLY A 63 2.74 7.63 10.84
N GLY A 64 2.17 7.05 9.78
CA GLY A 64 1.08 7.65 8.99
C GLY A 64 -0.30 7.44 9.61
N LEU A 65 -1.30 8.16 9.10
CA LEU A 65 -2.69 8.11 9.59
C LEU A 65 -3.23 6.67 9.68
N ASP A 66 -3.15 5.90 8.59
CA ASP A 66 -3.80 4.58 8.50
C ASP A 66 -3.20 3.59 9.48
N SER A 67 -1.87 3.50 9.49
CA SER A 67 -1.15 2.62 10.42
C SER A 67 -1.31 3.06 11.88
N SER A 68 -1.51 4.35 12.15
CA SER A 68 -1.80 4.85 13.50
C SER A 68 -3.23 4.50 13.94
N ILE A 69 -4.21 4.53 13.03
CA ILE A 69 -5.57 4.02 13.31
C ILE A 69 -5.48 2.53 13.64
N VAL A 70 -4.81 1.73 12.79
CA VAL A 70 -4.67 0.28 13.01
C VAL A 70 -3.98 0.00 14.34
N LEU A 71 -2.83 0.65 14.62
CA LEU A 71 -2.06 0.43 15.84
C LEU A 71 -2.84 0.84 17.10
N SER A 72 -3.44 2.04 17.11
CA SER A 72 -4.18 2.57 18.27
C SER A 72 -5.40 1.71 18.62
N GLN A 73 -6.04 1.07 17.64
CA GLN A 73 -7.13 0.15 17.90
C GLN A 73 -6.61 -1.25 18.26
N ALA A 74 -5.55 -1.74 17.61
CA ALA A 74 -5.01 -3.08 17.87
C ALA A 74 -4.63 -3.27 19.34
N ILE A 75 -3.97 -2.26 19.95
CA ILE A 75 -3.56 -2.31 21.37
C ILE A 75 -4.73 -2.35 22.36
N LYS A 76 -5.95 -1.98 21.95
CA LYS A 76 -7.15 -2.07 22.79
C LYS A 76 -7.73 -3.48 22.82
N PHE A 77 -7.48 -4.27 21.77
CA PHE A 77 -8.11 -5.57 21.57
C PHE A 77 -7.12 -6.74 21.63
N HIS A 78 -5.82 -6.46 21.78
CA HIS A 78 -4.79 -7.47 21.92
C HIS A 78 -3.71 -6.99 22.89
N SER A 79 -3.38 -7.79 23.90
CA SER A 79 -2.46 -7.40 24.97
C SER A 79 -0.97 -7.48 24.58
N ASN A 80 -0.64 -8.26 23.55
CA ASN A 80 0.73 -8.47 23.09
C ASN A 80 0.91 -7.96 21.66
N VAL A 81 1.06 -6.64 21.53
CA VAL A 81 1.22 -5.94 20.23
C VAL A 81 2.61 -5.34 20.14
N THR A 82 3.31 -5.56 19.03
CA THR A 82 4.58 -4.91 18.70
C THR A 82 4.47 -4.15 17.39
N ALA A 83 4.84 -2.87 17.40
CA ALA A 83 4.91 -2.04 16.19
C ALA A 83 6.23 -2.31 15.44
N PHE A 84 6.17 -2.45 14.13
CA PHE A 84 7.34 -2.62 13.26
C PHE A 84 7.45 -1.46 12.30
N THR A 85 8.53 -0.68 12.44
CA THR A 85 8.78 0.49 11.59
C THR A 85 10.05 0.28 10.78
N VAL A 86 9.94 0.43 9.46
CA VAL A 86 11.08 0.41 8.54
C VAL A 86 11.30 1.80 7.96
N GLY A 87 12.55 2.25 7.89
CA GLY A 87 12.88 3.57 7.37
C GLY A 87 14.32 3.98 7.66
N CYS A 88 14.66 5.22 7.30
CA CYS A 88 15.93 5.81 7.67
C CYS A 88 15.78 6.54 9.02
N GLN A 89 16.71 6.35 9.94
CA GLN A 89 16.72 6.99 11.27
C GLN A 89 16.57 8.51 11.23
N SER A 90 17.03 9.16 10.16
CA SER A 90 16.96 10.62 10.00
C SER A 90 15.64 11.12 9.41
N SER A 91 14.69 10.25 9.09
CA SER A 91 13.42 10.64 8.47
C SER A 91 12.40 11.14 9.51
N GLU A 92 11.57 12.10 9.11
CA GLU A 92 10.50 12.64 9.96
C GLU A 92 9.50 11.54 10.39
N ASP A 93 9.15 10.65 9.45
CA ASP A 93 8.29 9.49 9.66
C ASP A 93 8.75 8.63 10.83
N PHE A 94 10.06 8.44 10.93
CA PHE A 94 10.70 7.69 11.98
C PHE A 94 10.53 8.36 13.34
N ALA A 95 10.82 9.66 13.44
CA ALA A 95 10.66 10.43 14.67
C ALA A 95 9.20 10.43 15.16
N ILE A 96 8.24 10.58 14.24
CA ILE A 96 6.81 10.53 14.55
C ILE A 96 6.42 9.14 15.05
N SER A 97 6.88 8.07 14.38
CA SER A 97 6.55 6.71 14.78
C SER A 97 7.07 6.39 16.18
N GLN A 98 8.30 6.83 16.51
CA GLN A 98 8.90 6.64 17.82
C GLN A 98 8.14 7.41 18.88
N ARG A 99 7.81 8.68 18.61
CA ARG A 99 7.01 9.51 19.50
C ARG A 99 5.67 8.84 19.81
N PHE A 100 4.94 8.37 18.80
CA PHE A 100 3.65 7.72 19.01
C PHE A 100 3.79 6.43 19.84
N CYS A 101 4.80 5.59 19.57
CA CYS A 101 5.01 4.39 20.36
C CYS A 101 5.39 4.72 21.81
N GLN A 102 6.18 5.78 22.04
CA GLN A 102 6.54 6.26 23.39
C GLN A 102 5.34 6.82 24.14
N ASP A 103 4.54 7.70 23.50
CA ASP A 103 3.36 8.35 24.07
C ASP A 103 2.34 7.32 24.60
N TYR A 104 2.24 6.16 23.93
CA TYR A 104 1.27 5.11 24.25
C TYR A 104 1.89 3.84 24.87
N GLY A 105 3.19 3.84 25.19
CA GLY A 105 3.88 2.70 25.81
C GLY A 105 3.90 1.42 24.97
N ILE A 106 3.94 1.55 23.64
CA ILE A 106 3.86 0.44 22.69
C ILE A 106 5.27 -0.09 22.39
N PRO A 107 5.53 -1.40 22.54
CA PRO A 107 6.77 -2.02 22.08
C PRO A 107 6.98 -1.77 20.58
N GLN A 108 8.15 -1.24 20.21
CA GLN A 108 8.49 -0.95 18.83
C GLN A 108 9.81 -1.61 18.42
N VAL A 109 9.78 -2.33 17.31
CA VAL A 109 10.97 -2.82 16.61
C VAL A 109 11.22 -1.92 15.41
N VAL A 110 12.42 -1.35 15.38
CA VAL A 110 12.83 -0.40 14.37
C VAL A 110 13.85 -1.03 13.44
N ILE A 111 13.52 -1.09 12.15
CA ILE A 111 14.38 -1.56 11.07
C ILE A 111 15.00 -0.33 10.38
N SER A 112 16.17 0.07 10.84
CA SER A 112 16.95 1.15 10.23
C SER A 112 17.60 0.66 8.93
N LEU A 113 17.10 1.14 7.80
CA LEU A 113 17.68 0.89 6.48
C LEU A 113 18.22 2.21 5.92
N LYS A 114 19.29 2.10 5.15
CA LYS A 114 19.86 3.16 4.32
C LYS A 114 19.85 2.71 2.87
N PRO A 115 19.89 3.63 1.89
CA PRO A 115 19.97 3.29 0.47
C PRO A 115 21.07 2.28 0.13
N GLN A 116 22.19 2.30 0.85
CA GLN A 116 23.34 1.40 0.65
C GLN A 116 23.09 -0.04 1.15
N ASN A 117 22.04 -0.29 1.93
CA ASN A 117 21.69 -1.63 2.41
C ASN A 117 20.99 -2.49 1.34
N PHE A 118 20.75 -1.95 0.15
CA PHE A 118 20.23 -2.68 -1.00
C PHE A 118 21.34 -3.06 -1.98
N SER A 119 21.21 -4.27 -2.52
CA SER A 119 22.09 -4.92 -3.47
C SER A 119 21.29 -5.48 -4.65
N LEU A 120 22.00 -5.98 -5.68
CA LEU A 120 21.37 -6.71 -6.79
C LEU A 120 20.62 -7.97 -6.33
N GLN A 121 21.10 -8.62 -5.28
CA GLN A 121 20.45 -9.82 -4.75
C GLN A 121 19.08 -9.49 -4.17
N ASP A 122 18.92 -8.33 -3.53
CA ASP A 122 17.62 -7.88 -3.01
C ASP A 122 16.61 -7.66 -4.14
N ILE A 123 17.05 -7.16 -5.29
CA ILE A 123 16.19 -6.99 -6.47
C ILE A 123 15.74 -8.34 -7.02
N LYS A 124 16.69 -9.26 -7.18
CA LYS A 124 16.39 -10.61 -7.66
C LYS A 124 15.38 -11.29 -6.72
N GLN A 125 15.60 -11.18 -5.41
CA GLN A 125 14.70 -11.73 -4.41
C GLN A 125 13.32 -11.04 -4.45
N ALA A 126 13.26 -9.72 -4.63
CA ALA A 126 12.01 -8.99 -4.77
C ALA A 126 11.19 -9.47 -5.96
N ILE A 127 11.82 -9.62 -7.13
CA ILE A 127 11.16 -10.14 -8.33
C ILE A 127 10.67 -11.57 -8.07
N GLN A 128 11.56 -12.46 -7.65
CA GLN A 128 11.26 -13.88 -7.44
C GLN A 128 10.12 -14.11 -6.45
N LEU A 129 10.17 -13.46 -5.28
CA LEU A 129 9.21 -13.71 -4.21
C LEU A 129 7.88 -13.01 -4.44
N SER A 130 7.88 -11.80 -5.00
CA SER A 130 6.64 -11.02 -5.13
C SER A 130 5.85 -11.33 -6.38
N GLU A 131 6.52 -11.77 -7.46
CA GLU A 131 5.94 -11.98 -8.79
C GLU A 131 5.23 -10.73 -9.35
N LEU A 132 5.57 -9.54 -8.83
CA LEU A 132 4.96 -8.26 -9.23
C LEU A 132 5.44 -7.83 -10.61
N ASN A 133 4.57 -7.15 -11.33
CA ASN A 133 4.86 -6.64 -12.68
C ASN A 133 4.75 -5.11 -12.79
N GLU A 134 4.53 -4.37 -11.71
CA GLU A 134 4.62 -2.91 -11.68
C GLU A 134 5.95 -2.47 -11.04
N TYR A 135 6.61 -1.49 -11.65
CA TYR A 135 7.98 -1.12 -11.32
C TYR A 135 8.13 -0.56 -9.89
N GLY A 136 7.22 0.32 -9.48
CA GLY A 136 7.16 0.90 -8.14
C GLY A 136 6.86 -0.14 -7.07
N ASP A 137 6.01 -1.11 -7.38
CA ASP A 137 5.68 -2.19 -6.45
C ASP A 137 6.86 -3.14 -6.23
N LEU A 138 7.66 -3.43 -7.25
CA LEU A 138 8.91 -4.17 -7.09
C LEU A 138 9.92 -3.45 -6.20
N ILE A 139 9.97 -2.11 -6.24
CA ILE A 139 10.79 -1.33 -5.32
C ILE A 139 10.30 -1.51 -3.88
N ASN A 140 8.99 -1.39 -3.68
CA ASN A 140 8.39 -1.56 -2.36
C ASN A 140 8.55 -3.01 -1.85
N ALA A 141 8.56 -4.01 -2.73
CA ALA A 141 8.80 -5.41 -2.38
C ALA A 141 10.21 -5.64 -1.82
N ALA A 142 11.25 -5.04 -2.40
CA ALA A 142 12.62 -5.14 -1.87
C ALA A 142 12.74 -4.60 -0.44
N ILE A 143 11.99 -3.55 -0.10
CA ILE A 143 11.91 -3.01 1.27
C ILE A 143 11.08 -3.95 2.16
N SER A 144 9.94 -4.42 1.65
CA SER A 144 8.99 -5.29 2.37
C SER A 144 9.63 -6.61 2.78
N ILE A 145 10.47 -7.21 1.94
CA ILE A 145 11.19 -8.45 2.24
C ILE A 145 12.07 -8.31 3.48
N LYS A 146 12.86 -7.23 3.57
CA LYS A 146 13.71 -6.97 4.75
C LYS A 146 12.85 -6.71 6.01
N LEU A 147 11.72 -6.02 5.85
CA LEU A 147 10.74 -5.82 6.94
C LEU A 147 10.17 -7.15 7.44
N PHE A 148 9.65 -8.00 6.55
CA PHE A 148 9.03 -9.28 6.92
C PHE A 148 10.02 -10.29 7.49
N GLN A 149 11.25 -10.31 6.96
CA GLN A 149 12.33 -11.08 7.56
C GLN A 149 12.53 -10.67 9.03
N ARG A 150 12.62 -9.35 9.30
CA ARG A 150 12.80 -8.86 10.66
C ARG A 150 11.59 -9.09 11.55
N ILE A 151 10.37 -8.99 11.02
CA ILE A 151 9.14 -9.35 11.75
C ILE A 151 9.23 -10.81 12.21
N ARG A 152 9.61 -11.71 11.30
CA ARG A 152 9.74 -13.13 11.61
C ARG A 152 10.86 -13.43 12.60
N ASP A 153 12.01 -12.76 12.49
CA ASP A 153 13.13 -12.89 13.43
C ASP A 153 12.74 -12.50 14.87
N ASN A 154 11.71 -11.66 15.04
CA ASN A 154 11.16 -11.28 16.34
C ASN A 154 10.01 -12.21 16.79
N GLY A 155 9.85 -13.38 16.15
CA GLY A 155 8.87 -14.39 16.53
C GLY A 155 7.42 -14.09 16.14
N ILE A 156 7.17 -13.02 15.38
CA ILE A 156 5.83 -12.64 14.95
C ILE A 156 5.43 -13.42 13.71
N LYS A 157 4.19 -13.92 13.71
CA LYS A 157 3.60 -14.70 12.60
C LYS A 157 2.37 -14.04 11.99
N VAL A 158 1.76 -13.09 12.69
CA VAL A 158 0.55 -12.39 12.25
C VAL A 158 0.80 -10.90 12.41
N VAL A 159 0.56 -10.14 11.36
CA VAL A 159 0.67 -8.68 11.38
C VAL A 159 -0.57 -8.01 10.83
N LEU A 160 -0.89 -6.83 11.35
CA LEU A 160 -1.87 -5.94 10.73
C LEU A 160 -1.16 -4.86 9.93
N SER A 161 -1.76 -4.47 8.80
CA SER A 161 -1.29 -3.37 7.97
C SER A 161 -2.42 -2.40 7.61
N GLY A 162 -2.04 -1.16 7.26
CA GLY A 162 -2.94 -0.10 6.82
C GLY A 162 -3.27 -0.14 5.32
N ASP A 163 -2.80 -1.14 4.57
CA ASP A 163 -3.03 -1.25 3.12
C ASP A 163 -4.53 -1.24 2.76
N GLY A 164 -4.86 -0.63 1.62
CA GLY A 164 -6.23 -0.43 1.14
C GLY A 164 -6.89 0.87 1.62
N SER A 165 -6.38 1.53 2.66
CA SER A 165 -6.94 2.81 3.12
C SER A 165 -6.88 3.89 2.03
N ASP A 166 -5.78 3.95 1.30
CA ASP A 166 -5.57 4.97 0.26
C ASP A 166 -6.50 4.82 -0.92
N GLU A 167 -6.67 3.58 -1.38
CA GLU A 167 -7.57 3.21 -2.47
C GLU A 167 -9.02 3.44 -2.10
N LEU A 168 -9.39 3.27 -0.83
CA LEU A 168 -10.77 3.40 -0.37
C LEU A 168 -11.14 4.84 0.00
N PHE A 169 -10.25 5.57 0.69
CA PHE A 169 -10.53 6.87 1.30
C PHE A 169 -9.79 8.04 0.64
N GLY A 170 -9.15 7.81 -0.50
CA GLY A 170 -8.62 8.86 -1.36
C GLY A 170 -7.31 9.43 -0.84
N GLY A 171 -6.28 8.60 -0.70
CA GLY A 171 -4.99 9.00 -0.13
C GLY A 171 -3.91 9.44 -1.11
N TYR A 172 -4.06 9.14 -2.40
CA TYR A 172 -3.11 9.53 -3.45
C TYR A 172 -3.46 10.89 -4.06
N GLU A 173 -2.43 11.62 -4.50
CA GLU A 173 -2.58 12.94 -5.16
C GLU A 173 -3.55 12.90 -6.35
N MET A 174 -3.58 11.79 -7.11
CA MET A 174 -4.48 11.60 -8.25
C MET A 174 -5.97 11.73 -7.91
N TYR A 175 -6.36 11.55 -6.65
CA TYR A 175 -7.76 11.73 -6.24
C TYR A 175 -8.14 13.21 -6.05
N GLY A 176 -7.14 14.10 -5.93
CA GLY A 176 -7.31 15.55 -5.91
C GLY A 176 -7.62 16.17 -7.27
N LEU A 177 -7.53 15.39 -8.35
CA LEU A 177 -7.84 15.86 -9.70
C LEU A 177 -9.31 16.31 -9.82
N ASN A 178 -9.51 17.37 -10.61
CA ASN A 178 -10.83 17.90 -10.93
C ASN A 178 -11.48 17.08 -12.07
N LEU A 179 -11.97 15.90 -11.70
CA LEU A 179 -12.61 14.94 -12.59
C LEU A 179 -14.13 14.99 -12.47
N SER A 180 -14.88 14.55 -13.48
CA SER A 180 -16.33 14.32 -13.34
C SER A 180 -16.61 13.17 -12.35
N GLN A 181 -17.82 13.09 -11.79
CA GLN A 181 -18.16 12.01 -10.85
C GLN A 181 -17.93 10.60 -11.44
N PRO A 182 -18.35 10.28 -12.69
CA PRO A 182 -18.09 8.97 -13.28
C PRO A 182 -16.59 8.65 -13.43
N GLU A 183 -15.76 9.61 -13.83
CA GLU A 183 -14.31 9.42 -13.96
C GLU A 183 -13.65 9.18 -12.59
N GLN A 184 -14.13 9.85 -11.54
CA GLN A 184 -13.65 9.62 -10.18
C GLN A 184 -14.00 8.20 -9.71
N GLU A 185 -15.25 7.79 -9.89
CA GLU A 185 -15.70 6.44 -9.53
C GLU A 185 -14.89 5.38 -10.30
N GLN A 186 -14.65 5.60 -11.59
CA GLN A 186 -13.80 4.75 -12.40
C GLN A 186 -12.36 4.68 -11.88
N LEU A 187 -11.76 5.80 -11.48
CA LEU A 187 -10.41 5.84 -10.89
C LEU A 187 -10.34 5.06 -9.57
N PHE A 188 -11.32 5.26 -8.68
CA PHE A 188 -11.41 4.53 -7.40
C PHE A 188 -11.58 3.03 -7.63
N LEU A 189 -12.53 2.62 -8.48
CA LEU A 189 -12.75 1.21 -8.82
C LEU A 189 -11.52 0.60 -9.48
N HIS A 190 -10.85 1.33 -10.37
CA HIS A 190 -9.61 0.86 -10.98
C HIS A 190 -8.55 0.59 -9.92
N LYS A 191 -8.26 1.55 -9.04
CA LYS A 191 -7.24 1.35 -7.99
C LYS A 191 -7.61 0.20 -7.04
N LEU A 192 -8.86 0.12 -6.60
CA LEU A 192 -9.36 -0.95 -5.74
C LEU A 192 -9.26 -2.33 -6.41
N MET A 193 -9.71 -2.46 -7.66
CA MET A 193 -9.69 -3.73 -8.39
C MET A 193 -8.28 -4.19 -8.74
N ASN A 194 -7.29 -3.29 -8.80
CA ASN A 194 -5.90 -3.65 -9.08
C ASN A 194 -5.07 -4.01 -7.84
N LEU A 195 -5.58 -3.82 -6.63
CA LEU A 195 -4.88 -4.17 -5.39
C LEU A 195 -4.36 -5.60 -5.36
N HIS A 196 -5.12 -6.55 -5.93
CA HIS A 196 -4.75 -7.97 -5.99
C HIS A 196 -3.44 -8.26 -6.74
N ARG A 197 -2.96 -7.32 -7.56
CA ARG A 197 -1.73 -7.44 -8.34
C ARG A 197 -0.68 -6.35 -8.04
N THR A 198 -0.96 -5.51 -7.03
CA THR A 198 -0.09 -4.42 -6.58
C THR A 198 0.20 -4.61 -5.08
N GLU A 199 -0.36 -3.76 -4.24
CA GLU A 199 -0.07 -3.71 -2.80
C GLU A 199 -0.44 -5.00 -2.07
N LEU A 200 -1.56 -5.66 -2.42
CA LEU A 200 -1.93 -6.91 -1.76
C LEU A 200 -1.07 -8.08 -2.18
N GLN A 201 -0.71 -8.15 -3.47
CA GLN A 201 0.27 -9.15 -3.92
C GLN A 201 1.60 -8.96 -3.20
N ARG A 202 2.06 -7.70 -3.06
CA ARG A 202 3.29 -7.36 -2.33
C ARG A 202 3.23 -7.86 -0.88
N VAL A 203 2.24 -7.43 -0.09
CA VAL A 203 2.22 -7.76 1.34
C VAL A 203 1.92 -9.22 1.63
N ASP A 204 1.12 -9.88 0.78
CA ASP A 204 0.83 -11.30 0.89
C ASP A 204 2.09 -12.13 0.57
N ARG A 205 2.65 -11.96 -0.64
CA ARG A 205 3.77 -12.78 -1.11
C ARG A 205 5.05 -12.50 -0.32
N CYS A 206 5.38 -11.24 -0.05
CA CYS A 206 6.56 -10.92 0.75
C CYS A 206 6.41 -11.38 2.21
N GLY A 207 5.20 -11.33 2.79
CA GLY A 207 4.94 -11.85 4.13
C GLY A 207 5.04 -13.38 4.19
N MET A 208 4.37 -14.06 3.26
CA MET A 208 4.35 -15.53 3.18
C MET A 208 5.71 -16.14 2.89
N ALA A 209 6.59 -15.43 2.17
CA ALA A 209 7.99 -15.87 1.99
C ALA A 209 8.74 -16.09 3.32
N PHE A 210 8.29 -15.47 4.42
CA PHE A 210 8.83 -15.65 5.77
C PHE A 210 7.82 -16.27 6.75
N GLY A 211 6.70 -16.81 6.25
CA GLY A 211 5.64 -17.39 7.07
C GLY A 211 4.98 -16.37 8.01
N VAL A 212 4.75 -15.15 7.51
CA VAL A 212 4.05 -14.07 8.20
C VAL A 212 2.73 -13.77 7.47
N GLU A 213 1.61 -13.95 8.17
CA GLU A 213 0.28 -13.60 7.72
C GLU A 213 0.02 -12.10 7.87
N THR A 214 -0.28 -11.42 6.76
CA THR A 214 -0.68 -10.01 6.78
C THR A 214 -2.20 -9.89 6.74
N ARG A 215 -2.78 -9.21 7.73
CA ARG A 215 -4.20 -8.88 7.82
C ARG A 215 -4.40 -7.40 7.48
N VAL A 216 -5.36 -7.12 6.59
CA VAL A 216 -5.65 -5.76 6.10
C VAL A 216 -7.07 -5.31 6.51
N PRO A 217 -7.25 -4.63 7.67
CA PRO A 217 -8.56 -4.26 8.19
C PRO A 217 -9.36 -3.31 7.31
N PHE A 218 -8.71 -2.41 6.59
CA PHE A 218 -9.37 -1.48 5.68
C PHE A 218 -10.12 -2.20 4.55
N LEU A 219 -9.70 -3.41 4.17
CA LEU A 219 -10.33 -4.20 3.11
C LEU A 219 -11.33 -5.22 3.65
N ALA A 220 -11.86 -5.01 4.85
CA ALA A 220 -13.06 -5.72 5.28
C ALA A 220 -14.25 -5.35 4.38
N LYS A 221 -15.09 -6.32 4.06
CA LYS A 221 -16.22 -6.14 3.13
C LYS A 221 -17.11 -4.96 3.54
N ASP A 222 -17.44 -4.85 4.82
CA ASP A 222 -18.23 -3.77 5.40
C ASP A 222 -17.53 -2.40 5.33
N VAL A 223 -16.21 -2.36 5.48
CA VAL A 223 -15.41 -1.13 5.30
C VAL A 223 -15.35 -0.72 3.82
N ILE A 224 -15.20 -1.68 2.90
CA ILE A 224 -15.22 -1.44 1.46
C ILE A 224 -16.58 -0.87 1.03
N GLU A 225 -17.68 -1.51 1.44
CA GLU A 225 -19.04 -1.06 1.15
C GLU A 225 -19.27 0.36 1.66
N LEU A 226 -18.83 0.66 2.89
CA LEU A 226 -18.98 1.99 3.45
C LEU A 226 -18.10 3.04 2.74
N ALA A 227 -16.88 2.67 2.36
CA ALA A 227 -15.98 3.55 1.60
C ALA A 227 -16.52 3.87 0.20
N LEU A 228 -17.14 2.89 -0.47
CA LEU A 228 -17.82 3.09 -1.76
C LEU A 228 -19.13 3.88 -1.61
N ALA A 229 -19.73 3.90 -0.42
CA ALA A 229 -20.88 4.75 -0.11
C ALA A 229 -20.48 6.19 0.31
N THR A 230 -19.19 6.46 0.54
CA THR A 230 -18.69 7.74 1.03
C THR A 230 -18.61 8.78 -0.10
N PRO A 231 -19.28 9.93 0.01
CA PRO A 231 -19.11 11.05 -0.93
C PRO A 231 -17.65 11.49 -1.06
N LYS A 232 -17.18 11.82 -2.28
CA LYS A 232 -15.81 12.32 -2.50
C LYS A 232 -15.47 13.50 -1.60
N ALA A 233 -16.41 14.44 -1.42
CA ALA A 233 -16.22 15.63 -0.59
C ALA A 233 -15.90 15.32 0.88
N TRP A 234 -16.13 14.08 1.34
CA TRP A 234 -15.72 13.63 2.67
C TRP A 234 -14.43 12.82 2.64
N LYS A 235 -14.05 12.25 1.49
CA LYS A 235 -12.73 11.63 1.31
C LYS A 235 -11.64 12.70 1.21
N ILE A 236 -11.89 13.75 0.42
CA ILE A 236 -10.94 14.85 0.21
C ILE A 236 -11.68 16.16 0.40
N LYS A 237 -11.20 16.98 1.34
CA LYS A 237 -11.83 18.26 1.69
C LYS A 237 -10.74 19.30 1.95
N ASP A 238 -10.86 20.46 1.31
CA ASP A 238 -9.94 21.59 1.48
C ASP A 238 -8.46 21.20 1.29
N GLY A 239 -8.18 20.33 0.32
CA GLY A 239 -6.84 19.80 0.04
C GLY A 239 -6.36 18.72 1.00
N GLN A 240 -7.12 18.40 2.06
CA GLN A 240 -6.79 17.33 3.01
C GLN A 240 -7.36 15.99 2.52
N GLU A 241 -6.46 15.03 2.31
CA GLU A 241 -6.78 13.66 1.98
C GLU A 241 -7.29 12.87 3.19
N LYS A 242 -8.09 11.84 2.92
CA LYS A 242 -8.70 10.97 3.95
C LYS A 242 -9.42 11.75 5.05
N TRP A 243 -10.06 12.86 4.69
CA TRP A 243 -10.63 13.80 5.64
C TRP A 243 -11.61 13.10 6.60
N CYS A 244 -12.49 12.23 6.09
CA CYS A 244 -13.44 11.49 6.92
C CYS A 244 -12.77 10.57 7.96
N LEU A 245 -11.64 9.94 7.64
CA LEU A 245 -10.89 9.13 8.60
C LEU A 245 -10.29 10.02 9.70
N ARG A 246 -9.71 11.17 9.32
CA ARG A 246 -9.17 12.14 10.29
C ARG A 246 -10.25 12.64 11.24
N GLN A 247 -11.44 12.96 10.72
CA GLN A 247 -12.57 13.39 11.56
C GLN A 247 -13.13 12.28 12.44
N ALA A 248 -13.23 11.05 11.90
CA ALA A 248 -13.75 9.91 12.65
C ALA A 248 -12.86 9.53 13.85
N PHE A 249 -11.55 9.77 13.77
CA PHE A 249 -10.57 9.46 14.82
C PHE A 249 -9.98 10.69 15.52
N LYS A 250 -10.58 11.87 15.34
CA LYS A 250 -10.03 13.16 15.84
C LYS A 250 -9.81 13.19 17.36
N ASP A 251 -10.64 12.46 18.10
CA ASP A 251 -10.61 12.44 19.58
C ASP A 251 -9.73 11.30 20.13
N GLU A 252 -9.15 10.46 19.26
CA GLU A 252 -8.32 9.32 19.68
C GLU A 252 -6.86 9.41 19.24
N LEU A 253 -6.59 10.12 18.13
CA LEU A 253 -5.26 10.29 17.59
C LEU A 253 -4.72 11.68 17.92
N PRO A 254 -3.41 11.82 18.16
CA PRO A 254 -2.83 13.12 18.45
C PRO A 254 -2.80 14.00 17.20
N SER A 255 -2.83 15.32 17.40
CA SER A 255 -2.91 16.31 16.33
C SER A 255 -1.78 16.18 15.30
N TYR A 256 -0.58 15.79 15.71
CA TYR A 256 0.57 15.60 14.81
C TYR A 256 0.39 14.43 13.83
N ILE A 257 -0.48 13.46 14.12
CA ILE A 257 -0.88 12.43 13.15
C ILE A 257 -2.02 12.95 12.27
N LEU A 258 -3.00 13.63 12.87
CA LEU A 258 -4.20 14.12 12.20
C LEU A 258 -3.95 15.25 11.19
N GLN A 259 -2.91 16.05 11.37
CA GLN A 259 -2.59 17.18 10.49
C GLN A 259 -1.57 16.83 9.40
N ARG A 260 -0.89 15.69 9.53
CA ARG A 260 0.18 15.28 8.63
C ARG A 260 -0.37 14.83 7.28
N SER A 261 0.17 15.37 6.20
CA SER A 261 -0.06 14.90 4.83
C SER A 261 0.55 13.51 4.60
N LYS A 262 -0.05 12.73 3.70
CA LYS A 262 0.49 11.45 3.29
C LYS A 262 1.93 11.59 2.76
N ASN A 263 2.83 10.77 3.28
CA ASN A 263 4.15 10.55 2.72
C ASN A 263 4.39 9.03 2.60
N PRO A 264 4.60 8.47 1.39
CA PRO A 264 4.91 7.05 1.26
C PRO A 264 6.22 6.71 1.98
N LEU A 265 6.21 5.61 2.74
CA LEU A 265 7.33 5.20 3.59
C LEU A 265 8.65 5.02 2.84
N SER A 266 8.60 4.59 1.57
CA SER A 266 9.79 4.43 0.73
C SER A 266 10.35 5.76 0.24
N HIS A 267 9.51 6.79 0.11
CA HIS A 267 9.86 8.14 -0.35
C HIS A 267 10.55 8.96 0.74
N SER A 268 9.93 9.08 1.92
CA SER A 268 10.45 9.84 3.07
C SER A 268 11.82 9.36 3.56
N SER A 269 12.08 8.06 3.44
CA SER A 269 13.32 7.42 3.89
C SER A 269 14.43 7.38 2.83
N GLY A 270 14.15 7.79 1.59
CA GLY A 270 15.08 7.69 0.46
C GLY A 270 15.42 6.25 0.05
N LEU A 271 14.77 5.24 0.64
CA LEU A 271 15.04 3.82 0.36
C LEU A 271 14.73 3.46 -1.09
N HIS A 272 13.67 4.07 -1.66
CA HIS A 272 13.33 3.92 -3.06
C HIS A 272 14.51 4.25 -3.99
N GLU A 273 15.29 5.31 -3.70
CA GLU A 273 16.47 5.66 -4.51
C GLU A 273 17.57 4.60 -4.39
N GLY A 274 17.75 4.02 -3.20
CA GLY A 274 18.69 2.91 -2.98
C GLY A 274 18.43 1.71 -3.88
N VAL A 275 17.15 1.37 -4.05
CA VAL A 275 16.68 0.27 -4.91
C VAL A 275 16.71 0.69 -6.40
N ARG A 276 16.31 1.93 -6.72
CA ARG A 276 16.30 2.48 -8.09
C ARG A 276 17.68 2.51 -8.75
N ARG A 277 18.78 2.51 -8.01
CA ARG A 277 20.13 2.34 -8.58
C ARG A 277 20.27 1.07 -9.41
N TYR A 278 19.47 0.04 -9.12
CA TYR A 278 19.49 -1.23 -9.82
C TYR A 278 18.41 -1.35 -10.89
N LYS A 279 17.68 -0.26 -11.19
CA LYS A 279 16.60 -0.19 -12.20
C LYS A 279 16.93 -0.90 -13.51
N TRP A 280 18.17 -0.77 -13.97
CA TRP A 280 18.67 -1.39 -15.21
C TRP A 280 18.50 -2.92 -15.23
N PHE A 281 18.68 -3.58 -14.09
CA PHE A 281 18.68 -5.03 -13.99
C PHE A 281 17.29 -5.62 -13.81
N PHE A 282 16.27 -4.81 -13.48
CA PHE A 282 14.92 -5.30 -13.19
C PHE A 282 14.38 -6.12 -14.34
N ARG A 283 14.47 -5.57 -15.57
CA ARG A 283 13.98 -6.26 -16.75
C ARG A 283 14.71 -7.57 -17.02
N GLN A 284 16.04 -7.54 -16.95
CA GLN A 284 16.86 -8.74 -17.17
C GLN A 284 16.49 -9.87 -16.20
N TYR A 285 16.32 -9.54 -14.91
CA TYR A 285 15.94 -10.55 -13.91
C TYR A 285 14.49 -11.00 -14.07
N TYR A 286 13.57 -10.09 -14.39
CA TYR A 286 12.17 -10.42 -14.65
C TYR A 286 12.03 -11.41 -15.83
N ASP A 287 12.77 -11.15 -16.92
CA ASP A 287 12.81 -12.05 -18.07
C ASP A 287 13.46 -13.40 -17.72
N ALA A 288 14.51 -13.41 -16.88
CA ALA A 288 15.20 -14.63 -16.46
C ALA A 288 14.31 -15.58 -15.65
N GLU A 289 13.35 -15.06 -14.88
CA GLU A 289 12.35 -15.86 -14.15
C GLU A 289 11.18 -16.32 -15.07
N ASN A 290 11.20 -15.99 -16.37
CA ASN A 290 10.14 -16.26 -17.33
C ASN A 290 8.77 -15.66 -16.97
N TYR A 291 8.73 -14.63 -16.11
CA TYR A 291 7.47 -13.98 -15.72
C TYR A 291 6.80 -13.22 -16.85
N GLY A 292 7.55 -12.87 -17.89
CA GLY A 292 7.01 -12.37 -19.17
C GLY A 292 6.02 -13.33 -19.84
N LEU A 293 6.02 -14.62 -19.51
CA LEU A 293 5.02 -15.59 -19.98
C LEU A 293 3.65 -15.37 -19.32
N HIS A 294 3.61 -14.73 -18.15
CA HIS A 294 2.38 -14.40 -17.44
C HIS A 294 1.95 -12.96 -17.71
N ALA A 295 2.84 -11.99 -17.52
CA ALA A 295 2.57 -10.58 -17.79
C ALA A 295 3.88 -9.82 -18.07
N ASN A 296 3.81 -8.74 -18.86
CA ASN A 296 4.96 -7.86 -19.05
C ASN A 296 5.19 -6.99 -17.82
N LEU A 297 6.45 -6.59 -17.60
CA LEU A 297 6.81 -5.53 -16.67
C LEU A 297 6.26 -4.18 -17.17
N LYS A 298 5.54 -3.45 -16.30
CA LYS A 298 4.77 -2.25 -16.60
C LYS A 298 5.27 -1.04 -15.83
N LYS A 299 4.90 0.14 -16.35
CA LYS A 299 4.97 1.41 -15.62
C LYS A 299 3.92 1.45 -14.51
N ASP A 300 4.18 2.28 -13.52
CA ASP A 300 3.20 2.57 -12.46
C ASP A 300 2.00 3.30 -13.06
N PHE A 301 0.81 3.06 -12.53
CA PHE A 301 -0.41 3.71 -13.02
C PHE A 301 -0.33 5.26 -12.96
N SER A 302 0.41 5.82 -12.00
CA SER A 302 0.64 7.27 -11.94
C SER A 302 1.37 7.81 -13.17
N ASP A 303 2.34 7.06 -13.71
CA ASP A 303 3.04 7.46 -14.94
C ASP A 303 2.11 7.36 -16.15
N ALA A 304 1.28 6.31 -16.22
CA ALA A 304 0.28 6.15 -17.27
C ALA A 304 -0.75 7.30 -17.25
N LEU A 305 -1.11 7.77 -16.06
CA LEU A 305 -2.02 8.89 -15.86
C LEU A 305 -1.42 10.23 -16.32
N VAL A 306 -0.13 10.47 -16.05
CA VAL A 306 0.58 11.66 -16.56
C VAL A 306 0.70 11.59 -18.08
N GLU A 307 1.07 10.43 -18.64
CA GLU A 307 1.22 10.20 -20.08
C GLU A 307 -0.10 10.35 -20.84
N SER A 308 -1.24 10.02 -20.20
CA SER A 308 -2.57 10.20 -20.78
C SER A 308 -3.08 11.64 -20.71
N GLY A 309 -2.35 12.56 -20.09
CA GLY A 309 -2.84 13.91 -19.80
C GLY A 309 -3.99 13.90 -18.79
N TYR A 310 -3.93 12.99 -17.81
CA TYR A 310 -4.92 12.76 -16.75
C TYR A 310 -6.29 12.25 -17.23
N GLN A 311 -6.38 11.76 -18.46
CA GLN A 311 -7.57 11.07 -18.97
C GLN A 311 -7.63 9.64 -18.43
N ILE A 312 -8.66 9.32 -17.64
CA ILE A 312 -8.76 8.05 -16.89
C ILE A 312 -8.84 6.84 -17.83
N GLU A 313 -9.77 6.85 -18.79
CA GLU A 313 -9.92 5.73 -19.73
C GLU A 313 -8.64 5.45 -20.51
N ARG A 314 -7.99 6.51 -21.00
CA ARG A 314 -6.72 6.41 -21.71
C ARG A 314 -5.60 5.91 -20.81
N ALA A 315 -5.54 6.34 -19.55
CA ALA A 315 -4.56 5.83 -18.58
C ALA A 315 -4.75 4.33 -18.32
N ILE A 316 -6.00 3.89 -18.17
CA ILE A 316 -6.35 2.47 -18.00
C ILE A 316 -5.96 1.67 -19.24
N GLN A 317 -6.19 2.20 -20.44
CA GLN A 317 -5.75 1.57 -21.69
C GLN A 317 -4.23 1.48 -21.77
N ILE A 318 -3.49 2.54 -21.40
CA ILE A 318 -2.02 2.53 -21.38
C ILE A 318 -1.50 1.49 -20.37
N ALA A 319 -2.03 1.47 -19.14
CA ALA A 319 -1.63 0.51 -18.10
C ALA A 319 -2.04 -0.94 -18.43
N GLY A 320 -3.15 -1.11 -19.15
CA GLY A 320 -3.63 -2.39 -19.66
C GLY A 320 -2.79 -2.89 -20.84
N SER A 321 -2.43 -1.97 -21.75
CA SER A 321 -1.54 -2.25 -22.87
C SER A 321 -0.21 -2.69 -22.31
N SER A 322 0.14 -3.95 -22.53
CA SER A 322 1.39 -4.53 -22.05
C SER A 322 2.55 -4.05 -22.91
N GLN A 323 2.64 -2.73 -23.15
CA GLN A 323 3.79 -2.14 -23.82
C GLN A 323 5.01 -2.42 -22.94
N ASP A 324 5.97 -3.13 -23.54
CA ASP A 324 7.20 -3.50 -22.88
C ASP A 324 7.88 -2.23 -22.34
N TYR A 325 8.03 -2.15 -21.03
CA TYR A 325 8.79 -1.08 -20.39
C TYR A 325 10.26 -1.22 -20.79
N SER A 326 10.61 -0.55 -21.89
CA SER A 326 11.79 -0.84 -22.69
C SER A 326 13.10 -0.53 -21.96
N ARG A 327 14.15 -1.27 -22.34
CA ARG A 327 15.52 -1.11 -21.80
C ARG A 327 16.04 0.33 -21.90
N SER A 328 15.62 1.11 -22.89
CA SER A 328 16.08 2.50 -23.10
C SER A 328 15.45 3.49 -22.11
N TYR A 329 14.19 3.31 -21.72
CA TYR A 329 13.57 4.13 -20.68
C TYR A 329 14.21 3.85 -19.32
N LEU A 330 14.39 2.56 -18.99
CA LEU A 330 15.05 2.10 -17.76
C LEU A 330 16.49 2.66 -17.63
N LEU A 331 17.20 2.80 -18.75
CA LEU A 331 18.56 3.36 -18.81
C LEU A 331 18.61 4.83 -18.35
N LEU A 332 17.78 5.70 -18.94
CA LEU A 332 17.77 7.13 -18.61
C LEU A 332 17.41 7.37 -17.14
N GLU A 333 16.44 6.64 -16.62
CA GLU A 333 16.03 6.77 -15.21
C GLU A 333 17.06 6.20 -14.23
N GLY A 334 17.74 5.10 -14.56
CA GLY A 334 18.82 4.55 -13.72
C GLY A 334 20.01 5.51 -13.60
N ILE A 335 20.37 6.19 -14.69
CA ILE A 335 21.41 7.23 -14.69
C ILE A 335 20.98 8.41 -13.79
N LYS A 336 19.74 8.91 -13.96
CA LYS A 336 19.22 10.01 -13.12
C LYS A 336 19.23 9.67 -11.63
N ALA A 337 18.80 8.46 -11.25
CA ALA A 337 18.79 8.02 -9.85
C ALA A 337 20.20 7.91 -9.27
N THR A 338 21.15 7.39 -10.05
CA THR A 338 22.57 7.28 -9.63
C THR A 338 23.17 8.66 -9.38
N VAL A 339 22.91 9.63 -10.26
CA VAL A 339 23.34 11.03 -10.11
C VAL A 339 22.69 11.68 -8.89
N ARG A 340 21.37 11.52 -8.69
CA ARG A 340 20.66 12.05 -7.51
C ARG A 340 21.19 11.48 -6.20
N THR A 341 21.51 10.18 -6.17
CA THR A 341 22.07 9.53 -4.98
C THR A 341 23.49 10.00 -4.68
N MET A 342 24.28 10.33 -5.71
CA MET A 342 25.60 10.96 -5.50
C MET A 342 25.47 12.38 -4.96
N LEU A 343 24.46 13.14 -5.39
CA LEU A 343 24.20 14.50 -4.90
C LEU A 343 23.70 14.51 -3.45
N LEU A 344 22.93 13.51 -3.02
CA LEU A 344 22.51 13.33 -1.62
C LEU A 344 23.65 12.93 -0.66
N LYS A 345 24.86 12.66 -1.20
CA LYS A 345 26.07 12.37 -0.41
C LYS A 345 26.96 13.60 -0.17
N GLY A 346 26.67 14.73 -0.82
CA GLY A 346 27.30 16.03 -0.57
C GLY A 346 26.38 16.92 0.26
#